data_AF-A0A1Q3GIU2-F1
#
_entry.id   AF-A0A1Q3GIU2-F1
#
_cell.length_a   1.000
_cell.length_b   1.000
_cell.length_c   1.000
_cell.angle_alpha   90.00
_cell.angle_beta   90.00
_cell.angle_gamma   90.00
#
_symmetry.space_group_name_H-M   'P 1'
#
loop_
_entity.id
_entity.type
_entity.pdbx_description
1 polymer ?
#
loop_
_entity_poly.entity_id
_entity_poly.type
_entity_poly.pdbx_seq_one_letter_code
_entity_poly.pdbx_strand_id
1 'polypeptide(L)'
;MNNSRRLFLTLGLLGFITFATYAQSNHLEASLKKEIQTYQKSFTQKVIFDISRYFKFRGKVIPEITRYFRGIKVTRKEANREPAYFEFLYKNKTLYLPEAEVRKLVGLSAQVTHNYDKTPID
;
A
#
# COMPACT_ATOMS: atom_id res chain seq x y z
N MET A 1 1.01 -49.44 -20.80
CA MET A 1 0.41 -48.26 -21.47
C MET A 1 0.46 -47.06 -20.51
N ASN A 2 1.55 -46.29 -20.61
CA ASN A 2 1.75 -44.86 -20.29
C ASN A 2 1.16 -44.23 -19.00
N ASN A 3 1.75 -44.53 -17.84
CA ASN A 3 1.52 -43.80 -16.57
C ASN A 3 2.24 -42.44 -16.47
N SER A 4 3.15 -42.12 -17.40
CA SER A 4 3.89 -40.86 -17.43
C SER A 4 3.06 -39.66 -17.92
N ARG A 5 1.93 -39.89 -18.61
CA ARG A 5 1.08 -38.79 -19.13
C ARG A 5 0.32 -38.02 -18.05
N ARG A 6 0.07 -38.60 -16.87
CA ARG A 6 -0.70 -37.95 -15.80
C ARG A 6 0.12 -36.94 -14.98
N LEU A 7 1.43 -37.16 -14.84
CA LEU A 7 2.32 -36.27 -14.07
C LEU A 7 2.62 -34.93 -14.78
N PHE A 8 2.64 -34.92 -16.12
CA PHE A 8 2.86 -33.68 -16.89
C PHE A 8 1.64 -32.76 -16.93
N LEU A 9 0.42 -33.30 -16.78
CA LEU A 9 -0.81 -32.51 -16.77
C LEU A 9 -1.00 -31.74 -15.46
N THR A 10 -0.53 -32.28 -14.33
CA THR A 10 -0.64 -31.61 -13.02
C THR A 10 0.39 -30.49 -12.81
N LEU A 11 1.60 -30.60 -13.38
CA LEU A 11 2.60 -29.52 -13.31
C LEU A 11 2.25 -28.32 -14.20
N GLY A 12 1.59 -28.54 -15.35
CA GLY A 12 1.16 -27.45 -16.22
C GLY A 12 0.14 -26.52 -15.53
N LEU A 13 -0.86 -27.10 -14.85
CA LEU A 13 -1.92 -26.33 -14.17
C LEU A 13 -1.43 -25.47 -13.01
N LEU A 14 -0.47 -25.94 -12.21
CA LEU A 14 0.12 -25.17 -11.10
C LEU A 14 0.96 -23.97 -11.58
N GLY A 15 1.60 -24.08 -12.75
CA GLY A 15 2.33 -22.98 -13.37
C GLY A 15 1.39 -21.86 -13.83
N PHE A 16 0.31 -22.19 -14.54
CA PHE A 16 -0.62 -21.17 -15.05
C PHE A 16 -1.34 -20.39 -13.92
N ILE A 17 -1.64 -21.03 -12.80
CA ILE A 17 -2.30 -20.37 -11.65
C ILE A 17 -1.37 -19.33 -11.03
N THR A 18 -0.09 -19.65 -10.85
CA THR A 18 0.88 -18.69 -10.28
C THR A 18 1.06 -17.49 -11.21
N PHE A 19 1.34 -17.69 -12.51
CA PHE A 19 1.50 -16.57 -13.45
C PHE A 19 0.25 -15.68 -13.57
N ALA A 20 -0.95 -16.27 -13.56
CA ALA A 20 -2.18 -15.50 -13.59
C ALA A 20 -2.36 -14.62 -12.34
N THR A 21 -2.02 -15.13 -11.16
CA THR A 21 -2.09 -14.33 -9.91
C THR A 21 -1.09 -13.18 -9.88
N TYR A 22 0.15 -13.39 -10.36
CA TYR A 22 1.17 -12.33 -10.46
C TYR A 22 0.84 -11.26 -11.52
N ALA A 23 0.32 -11.68 -12.68
CA ALA A 23 -0.12 -10.71 -13.70
C ALA A 23 -1.29 -9.85 -13.20
N GLN A 24 -2.20 -10.45 -12.43
CA GLN A 24 -3.34 -9.74 -11.87
C GLN A 24 -2.97 -8.81 -10.70
N SER A 25 -1.94 -9.12 -9.92
CA SER A 25 -1.40 -8.20 -8.90
C SER A 25 -0.70 -7.01 -9.55
N ASN A 26 0.10 -7.24 -10.59
CA ASN A 26 0.81 -6.17 -11.31
C ASN A 26 -0.17 -5.20 -12.00
N HIS A 27 -1.24 -5.71 -12.61
CA HIS A 27 -2.26 -4.86 -13.21
C HIS A 27 -3.01 -4.02 -12.17
N LEU A 28 -3.33 -4.60 -11.01
CA LEU A 28 -3.98 -3.88 -9.91
C LEU A 28 -3.09 -2.74 -9.40
N GLU A 29 -1.82 -3.04 -9.13
CA GLU A 29 -0.84 -2.06 -8.67
C GLU A 29 -0.66 -0.92 -9.68
N ALA A 30 -0.48 -1.24 -10.97
CA ALA A 30 -0.35 -0.24 -12.02
C ALA A 30 -1.62 0.63 -12.14
N SER A 31 -2.80 0.02 -12.07
CA SER A 31 -4.08 0.74 -12.08
C SER A 31 -4.22 1.68 -10.88
N LEU A 32 -3.84 1.23 -9.69
CA LEU A 32 -3.88 2.06 -8.48
C LEU A 32 -2.91 3.23 -8.61
N LYS A 33 -1.65 2.97 -9.01
CA LYS A 33 -0.63 4.01 -9.20
C LYS A 33 -1.11 5.07 -10.19
N LYS A 34 -1.71 4.63 -11.30
CA LYS A 34 -2.31 5.52 -12.30
C LYS A 34 -3.47 6.33 -11.72
N GLU A 35 -4.35 5.74 -10.93
CA GLU A 35 -5.46 6.45 -10.28
C GLU A 35 -4.96 7.55 -9.33
N ILE A 36 -3.95 7.23 -8.51
CA ILE A 36 -3.32 8.17 -7.58
C ILE A 36 -2.69 9.33 -8.36
N GLN A 37 -1.94 9.04 -9.43
CA GLN A 37 -1.29 10.07 -10.26
C GLN A 37 -2.31 10.94 -10.99
N THR A 38 -3.35 10.34 -11.57
CA THR A 38 -4.42 11.05 -12.29
C THR A 38 -5.12 12.06 -11.38
N TYR A 39 -5.32 11.70 -10.11
CA TYR A 39 -6.02 12.52 -9.13
C TYR A 39 -5.10 12.97 -7.99
N GLN A 40 -3.83 13.26 -8.32
CA GLN A 40 -2.76 13.58 -7.37
C GLN A 40 -3.18 14.60 -6.31
N LYS A 41 -3.73 15.76 -6.73
CA LYS A 41 -4.12 16.83 -5.81
C LYS A 41 -5.16 16.37 -4.78
N SER A 42 -6.17 15.63 -5.23
CA SER A 42 -7.23 15.09 -4.37
C SER A 42 -6.68 14.04 -3.41
N PHE A 43 -5.81 13.16 -3.91
CA PHE A 43 -5.15 12.14 -3.08
C PHE A 43 -4.28 12.79 -1.99
N THR A 44 -3.45 13.75 -2.37
CA THR A 44 -2.60 14.48 -1.42
C THR A 44 -3.42 15.14 -0.32
N GLN A 45 -4.52 15.81 -0.66
CA GLN A 45 -5.35 16.50 0.33
C GLN A 45 -6.12 15.52 1.23
N LYS A 46 -6.85 14.57 0.65
CA LYS A 46 -7.78 13.68 1.39
C LYS A 46 -7.11 12.50 2.07
N VAL A 47 -5.96 12.08 1.56
CA VAL A 47 -5.21 10.94 2.09
C VAL A 47 -4.00 11.46 2.83
N ILE A 48 -3.00 12.00 2.13
CA ILE A 48 -1.71 12.33 2.77
C ILE A 48 -1.84 13.39 3.86
N PHE A 49 -2.41 14.56 3.55
CA PHE A 49 -2.51 15.66 4.52
C PHE A 49 -3.49 15.38 5.63
N ASP A 50 -4.65 14.82 5.31
CA ASP A 50 -5.59 14.43 6.36
C ASP A 50 -4.97 13.42 7.30
N ILE A 51 -4.34 12.35 6.79
CA ILE A 51 -3.63 11.37 7.62
C ILE A 51 -2.51 12.05 8.43
N SER A 52 -1.71 12.92 7.81
CA SER A 52 -0.65 13.68 8.48
C SER A 52 -1.17 14.59 9.60
N ARG A 53 -2.39 15.14 9.47
CA ARG A 53 -3.03 15.97 10.50
C ARG A 53 -3.31 15.16 11.78
N TYR A 54 -3.65 13.88 11.64
CA TYR A 54 -3.92 13.00 12.78
C TYR A 54 -2.64 12.43 13.43
N PHE A 55 -1.48 12.46 12.74
CA PHE A 55 -0.19 12.09 13.33
C PHE A 55 0.30 13.02 14.44
N LYS A 56 -0.21 14.26 14.51
CA LYS A 56 0.17 15.26 15.51
C LYS A 56 -0.99 15.70 16.41
N PHE A 57 -2.06 14.92 16.50
CA PHE A 57 -3.17 15.30 17.38
C PHE A 57 -2.79 15.04 18.84
N ARG A 58 -2.64 16.12 19.63
CA ARG A 58 -2.34 16.08 21.07
C ARG A 58 -1.03 15.37 21.45
N GLY A 59 0.00 15.45 20.59
CA GLY A 59 1.32 14.87 20.87
C GLY A 59 1.37 13.34 20.85
N LYS A 60 0.31 12.67 20.38
CA LYS A 60 0.26 11.21 20.25
C LYS A 60 0.35 10.79 18.79
N VAL A 61 1.26 9.88 18.49
CA VAL A 61 1.36 9.20 17.19
C VAL A 61 0.29 8.11 17.16
N ILE A 62 -0.63 8.19 16.21
CA ILE A 62 -1.67 7.17 16.01
C ILE A 62 -1.10 6.08 15.08
N PRO A 63 -1.06 4.81 15.50
CA PRO A 63 -0.39 3.76 14.73
C PRO A 63 -1.12 3.42 13.41
N GLU A 64 -2.42 3.67 13.33
CA GLU A 64 -3.23 3.35 12.14
C GLU A 64 -4.27 4.42 11.86
N ILE A 65 -4.35 4.87 10.60
CA ILE A 65 -5.41 5.78 10.15
C ILE A 65 -5.94 5.34 8.79
N THR A 66 -7.27 5.21 8.69
CA THR A 66 -7.97 4.87 7.46
C THR A 66 -8.68 6.07 6.83
N ARG A 67 -8.58 6.19 5.50
CA ARG A 67 -9.33 7.12 4.65
C ARG A 67 -9.91 6.39 3.46
N TYR A 68 -10.88 7.03 2.81
CA TYR A 68 -11.44 6.53 1.55
C TYR A 68 -11.05 7.47 0.42
N PHE A 69 -10.58 6.88 -0.67
CA PHE A 69 -10.23 7.61 -1.88
C PHE A 69 -10.88 6.92 -3.08
N ARG A 70 -11.90 7.55 -3.66
CA ARG A 70 -12.57 7.06 -4.88
C ARG A 70 -13.03 5.60 -4.80
N GLY A 71 -13.58 5.22 -3.64
CA GLY A 71 -14.05 3.85 -3.38
C GLY A 71 -12.95 2.87 -2.95
N ILE A 72 -11.71 3.31 -2.82
CA ILE A 72 -10.58 2.54 -2.29
C ILE A 72 -10.44 2.87 -0.81
N LYS A 73 -10.41 1.85 0.04
CA LYS A 73 -10.08 2.01 1.46
C LYS A 73 -8.56 2.05 1.58
N VAL A 74 -8.04 3.14 2.12
CA VAL A 74 -6.61 3.43 2.23
C VAL A 74 -6.26 3.56 3.70
N THR A 75 -5.38 2.71 4.21
CA THR A 75 -4.97 2.71 5.60
C THR A 75 -3.46 2.95 5.68
N ARG A 76 -3.00 4.01 6.35
CA ARG A 76 -1.59 4.14 6.71
C ARG A 76 -1.37 3.42 8.04
N LYS A 77 -0.36 2.56 8.09
CA LYS A 77 0.09 1.87 9.28
C LYS A 77 1.53 2.26 9.59
N GLU A 78 1.79 2.53 10.86
CA GLU A 78 3.13 2.78 11.41
C GLU A 78 3.38 1.73 12.49
N ALA A 79 4.36 0.87 12.23
CA ALA A 79 4.85 -0.10 13.19
C ALA A 79 6.12 0.47 13.85
N ASN A 80 6.28 0.27 15.16
CA ASN A 80 7.41 0.78 15.90
C ASN A 80 8.74 0.37 15.23
N ARG A 81 9.57 1.36 14.89
CA ARG A 81 10.90 1.23 14.25
C ARG A 81 10.90 0.80 12.78
N GLU A 82 9.75 0.62 12.14
CA GLU A 82 9.65 0.36 10.70
C GLU A 82 9.14 1.57 9.92
N PRO A 83 9.55 1.75 8.65
CA PRO A 83 8.95 2.75 7.78
C PRO A 83 7.45 2.50 7.64
N ALA A 84 6.64 3.55 7.77
CA ALA A 84 5.22 3.44 7.57
C ALA A 84 4.88 2.98 6.14
N TYR A 85 3.75 2.29 6.01
CA TYR A 85 3.24 1.79 4.74
C TYR A 85 1.75 2.06 4.61
N PHE A 86 1.27 2.02 3.37
CA PHE A 86 -0.12 2.17 3.02
C PHE A 86 -0.68 0.84 2.55
N GLU A 87 -1.81 0.46 3.13
CA GLU A 87 -2.66 -0.63 2.70
C GLU A 87 -3.80 -0.08 1.86
N PHE A 88 -3.96 -0.60 0.65
CA PHE A 88 -5.02 -0.25 -0.28
C PHE A 88 -5.93 -1.47 -0.45
N LEU A 89 -7.13 -1.40 0.12
CA LEU A 89 -8.18 -2.38 -0.08
C LEU A 89 -9.13 -1.90 -1.18
N TYR A 90 -9.10 -2.60 -2.30
CA TYR A 90 -10.01 -2.38 -3.43
C TYR A 90 -10.73 -3.67 -3.77
N LYS A 91 -12.06 -3.66 -3.68
CA LYS A 91 -12.91 -4.86 -3.76
C LYS A 91 -12.42 -5.89 -2.71
N ASN A 92 -11.89 -7.02 -3.14
CA ASN A 92 -11.39 -8.10 -2.27
C ASN A 92 -9.87 -8.29 -2.38
N LYS A 93 -9.15 -7.26 -2.83
CA LYS A 93 -7.70 -7.30 -3.01
C LYS A 93 -7.04 -6.22 -2.17
N THR A 94 -5.98 -6.63 -1.49
CA THR A 94 -5.17 -5.75 -0.68
C THR A 94 -3.81 -5.59 -1.34
N LEU A 95 -3.38 -4.34 -1.49
CA LEU A 95 -2.05 -3.98 -1.94
C LEU A 95 -1.35 -3.19 -0.85
N TYR A 96 -0.08 -3.48 -0.60
CA TYR A 96 0.75 -2.75 0.34
C TYR A 96 1.81 -1.96 -0.44
N LEU A 97 1.90 -0.66 -0.19
CA LEU A 97 2.95 0.18 -0.75
C LEU A 97 3.69 0.91 0.38
N PRO A 98 5.03 0.98 0.36
CA PRO A 98 5.78 1.82 1.28
C PRO A 98 5.35 3.29 1.19
N GLU A 99 5.34 4.02 2.30
CA GLU A 99 4.97 5.44 2.29
C GLU A 99 5.85 6.26 1.34
N ALA A 100 7.15 5.97 1.27
CA ALA A 100 8.06 6.65 0.35
C ALA A 100 7.61 6.53 -1.11
N GLU A 101 7.11 5.36 -1.50
CA GLU A 101 6.61 5.11 -2.85
C GLU A 101 5.31 5.88 -3.11
N VAL A 102 4.36 5.84 -2.18
CA VAL A 102 3.09 6.57 -2.28
C VAL A 102 3.34 8.07 -2.38
N ARG A 103 4.29 8.61 -1.61
CA ARG A 103 4.67 10.03 -1.66
C ARG A 103 5.30 10.42 -2.99
N LYS A 104 6.15 9.55 -3.56
CA LYS A 104 6.71 9.74 -4.90
C LYS A 104 5.62 9.82 -5.97
N LEU A 105 4.56 9.01 -5.88
CA LEU A 105 3.42 9.05 -6.82
C LEU A 105 2.71 10.41 -6.83
N VAL A 106 2.78 11.14 -5.73
CA VAL A 106 2.17 12.48 -5.60
C VAL A 106 3.19 13.63 -5.56
N GLY A 107 4.43 13.37 -5.99
CA GLY A 107 5.47 14.40 -6.08
C GLY A 107 5.94 14.95 -4.73
N LEU A 108 5.74 14.20 -3.65
CA LEU A 108 6.22 14.57 -2.31
C LEU A 108 7.55 13.86 -2.00
N SER A 109 8.41 14.53 -1.24
CA SER A 109 9.63 13.92 -0.69
C SER A 109 9.28 12.78 0.26
N ALA A 110 10.16 11.77 0.36
CA ALA A 110 10.00 10.70 1.35
C ALA A 110 9.93 11.28 2.76
N GLN A 111 9.02 10.74 3.59
CA GLN A 111 8.95 11.14 4.99
C GLN A 111 10.13 10.49 5.73
N VAL A 112 10.98 11.32 6.33
CA VAL A 112 12.06 10.84 7.20
C VAL A 112 11.41 10.32 8.49
N THR A 113 11.76 9.11 8.89
CA THR A 113 11.30 8.53 10.16
C THR A 113 11.75 9.43 11.30
N HIS A 114 10.83 10.18 11.88
CA HIS A 114 11.12 10.89 13.12
C HIS A 114 11.05 9.87 14.25
N ASN A 115 12.19 9.57 14.87
CA ASN A 115 12.23 8.88 16.16
C ASN A 115 11.61 9.81 17.20
N TYR A 116 10.30 9.70 17.40
CA TYR A 116 9.55 10.48 18.40
C TYR A 116 9.98 10.18 19.84
N ASP A 117 10.79 9.13 20.05
CA ASP A 117 11.47 8.80 21.32
C ASP A 117 12.57 9.81 21.74
N LYS A 118 12.83 10.87 20.97
CA LYS A 118 13.91 11.85 21.25
C LYS A 118 13.43 13.30 21.42
N THR A 119 12.26 13.51 22.01
CA THR A 119 11.92 14.82 22.55
C THR A 119 11.90 14.72 24.08
N PRO A 120 12.89 15.28 24.79
CA PRO A 120 12.71 15.60 26.19
C PRO A 120 11.48 16.49 26.29
N ILE A 121 10.57 16.15 27.20
CA ILE A 121 9.55 17.08 27.65
C ILE A 121 10.32 18.07 28.53
N ASP A 122 10.68 19.23 27.98
CA ASP A 122 11.05 20.40 28.78
C ASP A 122 9.79 21.01 29.41
#